data_AF-A0A3P6HYF2-F1
#
_entry.id   AF-A0A3P6HYF2-F1
#
_cell.length_a   1.000
_cell.length_b   1.000
_cell.length_c   1.000
_cell.angle_alpha   90.00
_cell.angle_beta   90.00
_cell.angle_gamma   90.00
#
_symmetry.space_group_name_H-M   'P 1'
#
loop_
_entity.id
_entity.type
_entity.pdbx_description
1 polymer ?
#
loop_
_entity_poly.entity_id
_entity_poly.type
_entity_poly.pdbx_seq_one_letter_code
_entity_poly.pdbx_strand_id
1 'polypeptide(L)'
;MIGPERVRRVEEASAEIERDLMLIGVSGVEDKLQPGVKRCLRSLISAGIQVWVLTGDKEETAVQISQATGHFPPGTTLVRLTNGQSIEDVGRAIYVQQEGMNARLEVKRTRFRLRNPFKRRIEEDSDSSSDFDSPIDISTIEVQSKSSNEIMQRAVVGFRSAVADGLRRHRRKNPGGANEPVGLVIDGRTLRYAISPVLREQFLRLCMNVTTVLCCRMTPLQKAAVVRLVNRGLDGVGGGGPPVTAAVGDGGNDVAMLQEASVGIGIFGNEGRQAVRASDYAVPLFK
;
A
#
# COMPACT_ATOMS: atom_id res chain seq x y z
N MET A 1 -27.99 -30.99 -15.72
CA MET A 1 -27.57 -29.60 -15.93
C MET A 1 -26.32 -29.36 -15.06
N ILE A 2 -25.14 -29.25 -15.66
CA ILE A 2 -23.85 -29.05 -14.94
C ILE A 2 -23.17 -27.82 -15.55
N GLY A 3 -22.50 -27.01 -14.73
CA GLY A 3 -21.75 -25.83 -15.20
C GLY A 3 -22.42 -24.48 -14.86
N PRO A 4 -22.06 -23.39 -15.57
CA PRO A 4 -22.49 -22.02 -15.26
C PRO A 4 -24.01 -21.86 -15.20
N GLU A 5 -24.72 -22.57 -16.08
CA GLU A 5 -26.19 -22.54 -16.15
C GLU A 5 -26.84 -23.10 -14.88
N ARG A 6 -26.24 -24.13 -14.27
CA ARG A 6 -26.74 -24.64 -12.98
C ARG A 6 -26.56 -23.59 -11.89
N VAL A 7 -25.42 -22.91 -11.85
CA VAL A 7 -25.16 -21.87 -10.84
C VAL A 7 -26.17 -20.74 -10.99
N ARG A 8 -26.38 -20.25 -12.23
CA ARG A 8 -27.33 -19.19 -12.52
C ARG A 8 -28.75 -19.56 -12.11
N ARG A 9 -29.21 -20.77 -12.43
CA ARG A 9 -30.57 -21.21 -12.05
C ARG A 9 -30.74 -21.43 -10.54
N VAL A 10 -29.69 -21.84 -9.84
CA VAL A 10 -29.70 -21.93 -8.38
C VAL A 10 -29.75 -20.53 -7.75
N GLU A 11 -29.00 -19.57 -8.28
CA GLU A 11 -29.06 -18.17 -7.85
C GLU A 11 -30.44 -17.55 -8.12
N GLU A 12 -31.01 -17.77 -9.31
CA GLU A 12 -32.37 -17.30 -9.66
C GLU A 12 -33.43 -17.86 -8.71
N ALA A 13 -33.40 -19.18 -8.44
CA ALA A 13 -34.34 -19.82 -7.52
C ALA A 13 -34.14 -19.32 -6.07
N SER A 14 -32.90 -19.13 -5.62
CA SER A 14 -32.62 -18.61 -4.28
C SER A 14 -33.12 -17.18 -4.13
N ALA A 15 -32.91 -16.33 -5.14
CA ALA A 15 -33.38 -14.95 -5.16
C ALA A 15 -34.91 -14.81 -5.25
N GLU A 16 -35.61 -15.82 -5.76
CA GLU A 16 -37.08 -15.88 -5.71
C GLU A 16 -37.58 -16.26 -4.31
N ILE A 17 -36.90 -17.21 -3.65
CA ILE A 17 -37.24 -17.66 -2.29
C ILE A 17 -36.89 -16.60 -1.23
N GLU A 18 -35.81 -15.84 -1.41
CA GLU A 18 -35.33 -14.82 -0.47
C GLU A 18 -36.08 -13.47 -0.56
N ARG A 19 -37.28 -13.45 -1.14
CA ARG A 19 -38.16 -12.27 -1.18
C ARG A 19 -39.04 -12.19 0.06
N ASP A 20 -39.45 -10.96 0.41
CA ASP A 20 -40.41 -10.67 1.48
C ASP A 20 -40.03 -11.23 2.87
N LEU A 21 -38.75 -11.34 3.16
CA LEU A 21 -38.24 -11.78 4.46
C LEU A 21 -38.48 -10.71 5.54
N MET A 22 -38.94 -11.13 6.71
CA MET A 22 -39.01 -10.29 7.91
C MET A 22 -37.69 -10.40 8.69
N LEU A 23 -37.04 -9.26 8.96
CA LEU A 23 -35.86 -9.22 9.82
C LEU A 23 -36.26 -9.52 11.29
N ILE A 24 -35.84 -10.67 11.80
CA ILE A 24 -36.12 -11.08 13.19
C ILE A 24 -35.02 -10.58 14.15
N GLY A 25 -33.78 -10.47 13.68
CA GLY A 25 -32.66 -10.00 14.50
C GLY A 25 -31.32 -10.05 13.76
N VAL A 26 -30.30 -9.47 14.39
CA VAL A 26 -28.91 -9.45 13.90
C VAL A 26 -28.00 -10.05 14.97
N SER A 27 -27.14 -10.99 14.60
CA SER A 27 -26.07 -11.49 15.45
C SER A 27 -24.75 -10.81 15.08
N GLY A 28 -23.99 -10.36 16.07
CA GLY A 28 -22.62 -9.86 15.90
C GLY A 28 -21.61 -10.82 16.54
N VAL A 29 -20.59 -11.20 15.79
CA VAL A 29 -19.44 -11.95 16.31
C VAL A 29 -18.27 -10.99 16.39
N GLU A 30 -17.69 -10.83 17.58
CA GLU A 30 -16.46 -10.07 17.77
C GLU A 30 -15.26 -10.97 17.47
N ASP A 31 -14.44 -10.55 16.52
CA ASP A 31 -13.15 -11.19 16.25
C ASP A 31 -12.09 -10.63 17.21
N LYS A 32 -11.62 -11.49 18.12
CA LYS A 32 -10.72 -11.09 19.19
C LYS A 32 -9.27 -11.12 18.72
N LEU A 33 -8.62 -9.97 18.82
CA LEU A 33 -7.18 -9.86 18.61
C LEU A 33 -6.42 -10.64 19.68
N GLN A 34 -5.28 -11.23 19.29
CA GLN A 34 -4.36 -11.83 20.25
C GLN A 34 -3.84 -10.76 21.24
N PRO A 35 -3.54 -11.15 22.48
CA PRO A 35 -2.97 -10.24 23.47
C PRO A 35 -1.64 -9.65 22.98
N GLY A 36 -1.51 -8.32 23.05
CA GLY A 36 -0.26 -7.62 22.73
C GLY A 36 -0.10 -7.18 21.27
N VAL A 37 -0.93 -7.66 20.34
CA VAL A 37 -0.85 -7.32 18.89
C VAL A 37 -0.77 -5.81 18.65
N LYS A 38 -1.65 -5.04 19.30
CA LYS A 38 -1.68 -3.57 19.17
C LYS A 38 -0.38 -2.91 19.63
N ARG A 39 0.23 -3.41 20.71
CA ARG A 39 1.51 -2.90 21.22
C ARG A 39 2.65 -3.29 20.28
N CYS A 40 2.66 -4.53 19.81
CA CYS A 40 3.64 -5.05 18.86
C CYS A 40 3.64 -4.22 17.57
N LEU A 41 2.48 -4.07 16.90
CA LEU A 41 2.35 -3.27 15.67
C LEU A 41 2.80 -1.83 15.84
N ARG A 42 2.40 -1.17 16.93
CA ARG A 42 2.85 0.19 17.22
C ARG A 42 4.36 0.27 17.40
N SER A 43 4.96 -0.74 18.03
CA SER A 43 6.42 -0.81 18.23
C SER A 43 7.13 -0.93 16.89
N LEU A 44 6.68 -1.85 16.03
CA LEU A 44 7.22 -2.03 14.67
C LEU A 44 7.11 -0.73 13.85
N ILE A 45 5.94 -0.10 13.82
CA ILE A 45 5.72 1.16 13.10
C ILE A 45 6.61 2.27 13.66
N SER A 46 6.73 2.39 14.99
CA SER A 46 7.57 3.41 15.63
C SER A 46 9.07 3.19 15.43
N ALA A 47 9.49 1.95 15.20
CA ALA A 47 10.85 1.58 14.81
C ALA A 47 11.16 1.90 13.33
N GLY A 48 10.17 2.42 12.58
CA GLY A 48 10.30 2.73 11.15
C GLY A 48 10.10 1.52 10.24
N ILE A 49 9.55 0.42 10.74
CA ILE A 49 9.23 -0.76 9.93
C ILE A 49 7.90 -0.51 9.23
N GLN A 50 7.89 -0.60 7.90
CA GLN A 50 6.67 -0.53 7.11
C GLN A 50 5.86 -1.82 7.28
N VAL A 51 4.63 -1.70 7.79
CA VAL A 51 3.75 -2.84 8.01
C VAL A 51 2.64 -2.87 6.97
N TRP A 52 2.57 -3.96 6.24
CA TRP A 52 1.55 -4.24 5.23
C TRP A 52 0.71 -5.43 5.72
N VAL A 53 -0.61 -5.29 5.69
CA VAL A 53 -1.54 -6.36 6.11
C VAL A 53 -2.15 -6.98 4.87
N LEU A 54 -1.99 -8.30 4.69
CA LEU A 54 -2.48 -9.04 3.52
C LEU A 54 -3.48 -10.12 3.96
N THR A 55 -4.78 -9.87 3.77
CA THR A 55 -5.86 -10.77 4.22
C THR A 55 -6.75 -11.27 3.07
N GLY A 56 -7.35 -12.45 3.26
CA GLY A 56 -8.42 -12.99 2.42
C GLY A 56 -9.81 -12.43 2.74
N ASP A 57 -9.96 -11.69 3.85
CA ASP A 57 -11.24 -11.17 4.33
C ASP A 57 -11.81 -10.05 3.45
N LYS A 58 -13.07 -9.72 3.71
CA LYS A 58 -13.73 -8.56 3.09
C LYS A 58 -13.06 -7.25 3.52
N GLU A 59 -13.22 -6.21 2.70
CA GLU A 59 -12.65 -4.89 2.96
C GLU A 59 -13.08 -4.36 4.33
N GLU A 60 -14.37 -4.47 4.65
CA GLU A 60 -14.96 -3.88 5.84
C GLU A 60 -14.35 -4.46 7.12
N THR A 61 -14.29 -5.79 7.21
CA THR A 61 -13.67 -6.52 8.33
C THR A 61 -12.19 -6.20 8.43
N ALA A 62 -11.47 -6.21 7.31
CA ALA A 62 -10.04 -5.94 7.26
C ALA A 62 -9.70 -4.51 7.75
N VAL A 63 -10.51 -3.52 7.38
CA VAL A 63 -10.37 -2.14 7.85
C VAL A 63 -10.67 -2.03 9.35
N GLN A 64 -11.71 -2.69 9.85
CA GLN A 64 -12.03 -2.71 11.27
C GLN A 64 -10.90 -3.31 12.11
N ILE A 65 -10.35 -4.45 11.70
CA ILE A 65 -9.20 -5.08 12.36
C ILE A 65 -7.97 -4.16 12.31
N SER A 66 -7.72 -3.52 11.16
CA SER A 66 -6.59 -2.59 11.01
C SER A 66 -6.70 -1.38 11.94
N GLN A 67 -7.92 -0.85 12.14
CA GLN A 67 -8.18 0.22 13.10
C GLN A 67 -8.02 -0.25 14.56
N ALA A 68 -8.57 -1.43 14.90
CA ALA A 68 -8.50 -1.99 16.25
C ALA A 68 -7.05 -2.28 16.69
N THR A 69 -6.26 -2.83 15.77
CA THR A 69 -4.83 -3.16 15.97
C THR A 69 -3.91 -1.95 15.95
N GLY A 70 -4.38 -0.78 15.50
CA GLY A 70 -3.56 0.43 15.36
C GLY A 70 -2.66 0.44 14.11
N HIS A 71 -2.86 -0.49 13.18
CA HIS A 71 -2.28 -0.45 11.83
C HIS A 71 -2.82 0.76 11.03
N PHE A 72 -4.09 1.12 11.24
CA PHE A 72 -4.65 2.43 10.92
C PHE A 72 -4.84 3.24 12.21
N PRO A 73 -3.92 4.15 12.54
CA PRO A 73 -4.09 5.07 13.68
C PRO A 73 -5.39 5.89 13.59
N PRO A 74 -5.90 6.40 14.72
CA PRO A 74 -7.02 7.35 14.69
C PRO A 74 -6.71 8.56 13.80
N GLY A 75 -7.69 8.98 13.00
CA GLY A 75 -7.52 10.08 12.04
C GLY A 75 -6.80 9.69 10.74
N THR A 76 -6.57 8.40 10.49
CA THR A 76 -6.02 7.94 9.21
C THR A 76 -6.95 8.27 8.06
N THR A 77 -6.44 8.96 7.04
CA THR A 77 -7.16 9.15 5.78
C THR A 77 -7.00 7.91 4.91
N LEU A 78 -8.11 7.25 4.57
CA LEU A 78 -8.09 6.02 3.78
C LEU A 78 -8.25 6.32 2.29
N VAL A 79 -7.22 5.97 1.53
CA VAL A 79 -7.23 5.91 0.06
C VAL A 79 -7.66 4.51 -0.35
N ARG A 80 -8.67 4.40 -1.21
CA ARG A 80 -9.21 3.11 -1.66
C ARG A 80 -8.97 2.90 -3.14
N LEU A 81 -8.38 1.77 -3.47
CA LEU A 81 -8.22 1.23 -4.81
C LEU A 81 -8.94 -0.12 -4.86
N THR A 82 -10.27 -0.11 -4.86
CA THR A 82 -11.07 -1.33 -4.85
C THR A 82 -12.03 -1.38 -6.04
N ASN A 83 -12.44 -2.59 -6.44
CA ASN A 83 -13.36 -2.81 -7.56
C ASN A 83 -12.84 -2.36 -8.95
N GLY A 84 -11.53 -2.37 -9.18
CA GLY A 84 -10.93 -2.10 -10.49
C GLY A 84 -11.36 -3.10 -11.56
N GLN A 85 -11.84 -2.61 -12.70
CA GLN A 85 -12.40 -3.43 -13.79
C GLN A 85 -11.43 -3.60 -14.97
N SER A 86 -10.54 -2.63 -15.19
CA SER A 86 -9.58 -2.63 -16.30
C SER A 86 -8.23 -2.06 -15.85
N ILE A 87 -7.19 -2.24 -16.66
CA ILE A 87 -5.88 -1.67 -16.38
C ILE A 87 -5.93 -0.13 -16.46
N GLU A 88 -6.70 0.42 -17.39
CA GLU A 88 -6.89 1.86 -17.58
C GLU A 88 -7.60 2.50 -16.38
N ASP A 89 -8.64 1.85 -15.85
CA ASP A 89 -9.38 2.35 -14.68
C ASP A 89 -8.49 2.37 -13.44
N VAL A 90 -7.72 1.31 -13.23
CA VAL A 90 -6.80 1.21 -12.09
C VAL A 90 -5.65 2.20 -12.24
N GLY A 91 -5.11 2.37 -13.45
CA GLY A 91 -4.09 3.37 -13.75
C GLY A 91 -4.58 4.79 -13.48
N ARG A 92 -5.80 5.13 -13.94
CA ARG A 92 -6.43 6.42 -13.64
C ARG A 92 -6.62 6.62 -12.14
N ALA A 93 -7.09 5.61 -11.43
CA ALA A 93 -7.27 5.67 -9.98
C ALA A 93 -5.94 5.93 -9.26
N ILE A 94 -4.88 5.19 -9.59
CA ILE A 94 -3.53 5.39 -9.02
C ILE A 94 -3.04 6.82 -9.27
N TYR A 95 -3.18 7.31 -10.52
CA TYR A 95 -2.76 8.66 -10.90
C TYR A 95 -3.48 9.73 -10.08
N VAL A 96 -4.81 9.67 -10.01
CA VAL A 96 -5.62 10.63 -9.25
C VAL A 96 -5.24 10.65 -7.77
N GLN A 97 -4.99 9.49 -7.17
CA GLN A 97 -4.59 9.41 -5.77
C GLN A 97 -3.17 9.96 -5.53
N GLN A 98 -2.26 9.73 -6.47
CA GLN A 98 -0.90 10.24 -6.40
C GLN A 98 -0.87 11.77 -6.51
N GLU A 99 -1.59 12.33 -7.47
CA GLU A 99 -1.74 13.78 -7.63
C GLU A 99 -2.46 14.43 -6.44
N GLY A 100 -3.53 13.80 -5.96
CA GLY A 100 -4.24 14.26 -4.76
C GLY A 100 -3.36 14.29 -3.51
N MET A 101 -2.46 13.32 -3.36
CA MET A 101 -1.45 13.35 -2.29
C MET A 101 -0.44 14.47 -2.51
N ASN A 102 0.11 14.62 -3.71
CA ASN A 102 1.09 15.67 -4.03
C ASN A 102 0.54 17.08 -3.77
N ALA A 103 -0.70 17.36 -4.19
CA ALA A 103 -1.36 18.65 -3.96
C ALA A 103 -1.49 18.98 -2.45
N ARG A 104 -1.81 17.97 -1.61
CA ARG A 104 -1.86 18.15 -0.15
C ARG A 104 -0.50 18.49 0.46
N LEU A 105 0.59 17.95 -0.10
CA LEU A 105 1.96 18.29 0.32
C LEU A 105 2.28 19.75 0.04
N GLU A 106 1.93 20.20 -1.16
CA GLU A 106 2.25 21.53 -1.64
C GLU A 106 1.51 22.61 -0.83
N VAL A 107 0.22 22.43 -0.60
CA VAL A 107 -0.58 23.36 0.23
C VAL A 107 0.02 23.54 1.63
N LYS A 108 0.52 22.45 2.25
CA LYS A 108 1.19 22.55 3.56
C LYS A 108 2.54 23.25 3.48
N ARG A 109 3.35 22.99 2.45
CA ARG A 109 4.63 23.69 2.23
C ARG A 109 4.40 25.19 2.10
N THR A 110 3.39 25.60 1.33
CA THR A 110 3.03 27.01 1.13
C THR A 110 2.52 27.66 2.42
N ARG A 111 1.63 27.00 3.19
CA ARG A 111 1.19 27.50 4.51
C ARG A 111 2.34 27.62 5.51
N PHE A 112 3.30 26.70 5.50
CA PHE A 112 4.48 26.77 6.36
C PHE A 112 5.40 27.95 5.98
N ARG A 113 5.61 28.18 4.68
CA ARG A 113 6.37 29.33 4.16
C ARG A 113 5.75 30.66 4.57
N LEU A 114 4.43 30.78 4.52
CA LEU A 114 3.70 31.99 4.96
C LEU A 114 3.76 32.24 6.47
N ARG A 115 3.89 31.18 7.28
CA ARG A 115 3.84 31.27 8.74
C ARG A 115 5.20 31.57 9.39
N ASN A 116 6.31 31.39 8.68
CA ASN A 116 7.65 31.57 9.26
C ASN A 116 8.61 32.36 8.33
N PRO A 117 8.42 33.69 8.18
CA PRO A 117 9.26 34.51 7.31
C PRO A 117 10.72 34.62 7.78
N PHE A 118 11.01 34.36 9.06
CA PHE A 118 12.33 34.51 9.68
C PHE A 118 13.32 33.35 9.45
N LYS A 119 12.88 32.18 8.94
CA LYS A 119 13.80 31.07 8.61
C LYS A 119 14.49 31.23 7.25
N ARG A 120 14.31 32.38 6.57
CA ARG A 120 15.00 32.68 5.30
C ARG A 120 16.53 32.79 5.42
N ARG A 121 17.06 33.21 6.57
CA ARG A 121 18.44 33.73 6.60
C ARG A 121 19.56 32.73 6.91
N ILE A 122 19.26 31.44 7.12
CA ILE A 122 20.30 30.46 7.55
C ILE A 122 20.43 29.27 6.59
N GLU A 123 19.49 29.05 5.66
CA GLU A 123 19.58 27.93 4.69
C GLU A 123 19.95 28.38 3.26
N GLU A 124 20.26 29.66 3.02
CA GLU A 124 20.62 30.20 1.69
C GLU A 124 22.13 30.18 1.35
N ASP A 125 23.03 29.76 2.26
CA ASP A 125 24.48 29.79 2.03
C ASP A 125 25.15 28.40 1.82
N SER A 126 24.45 27.37 1.35
CA SER A 126 25.14 26.10 1.00
C SER A 126 24.71 25.33 -0.25
N ASP A 127 23.76 25.83 -1.04
CA ASP A 127 23.46 25.24 -2.36
C ASP A 127 23.63 26.29 -3.46
N SER A 128 24.88 26.47 -3.88
CA SER A 128 25.22 27.18 -5.12
C SER A 128 24.92 26.29 -6.33
N SER A 129 23.70 26.39 -6.85
CA SER A 129 23.44 26.21 -8.28
C SER A 129 22.28 27.10 -8.69
N SER A 130 22.62 28.20 -9.33
CA SER A 130 21.72 29.18 -9.92
C SER A 130 20.86 28.55 -11.02
N ASP A 131 19.54 28.62 -10.89
CA ASP A 131 18.65 28.71 -12.05
C ASP A 131 17.64 29.84 -11.80
N PHE A 132 17.73 30.82 -12.68
CA PHE A 132 17.02 32.10 -12.68
C PHE A 132 15.58 31.87 -13.16
N ASP A 133 14.59 32.18 -12.33
CA ASP A 133 13.18 32.17 -12.74
C ASP A 133 12.89 33.47 -13.53
N SER A 134 12.83 33.35 -14.85
CA SER A 134 12.37 34.42 -15.75
C SER A 134 10.98 34.05 -16.26
N PRO A 135 10.05 35.01 -16.45
CA PRO A 135 8.71 34.72 -16.94
C PRO A 135 8.78 34.08 -18.34
N ILE A 136 8.09 32.95 -18.52
CA ILE A 136 8.00 32.24 -19.79
C ILE A 136 7.24 33.10 -20.80
N ASP A 137 7.93 33.58 -21.82
CA ASP A 137 7.35 34.19 -23.02
C ASP A 137 6.76 33.09 -23.92
N ILE A 138 5.45 33.13 -24.13
CA ILE A 138 4.70 32.17 -24.95
C ILE A 138 4.85 32.60 -26.42
N SER A 139 5.99 32.30 -27.04
CA SER A 139 6.13 32.54 -28.49
C SER A 139 7.17 31.67 -29.24
N THR A 140 7.61 30.53 -28.70
CA THR A 140 8.43 29.59 -29.51
C THR A 140 8.20 28.13 -29.10
N ILE A 141 7.14 27.52 -29.63
CA ILE A 141 7.00 26.06 -29.65
C ILE A 141 7.88 25.56 -30.80
N GLU A 142 9.17 25.37 -30.53
CA GLU A 142 9.95 24.41 -31.29
C GLU A 142 9.70 23.02 -30.69
N VAL A 143 8.95 22.20 -31.43
CA VAL A 143 8.75 20.78 -31.13
C VAL A 143 10.07 20.05 -31.39
N GLN A 144 10.98 20.08 -30.41
CA GLN A 144 12.13 19.18 -30.41
C GLN A 144 11.66 17.80 -29.91
N SER A 145 11.66 16.84 -30.83
CA SER A 145 11.39 15.42 -30.60
C SER A 145 12.45 14.82 -29.67
N LYS A 146 12.21 14.89 -28.35
CA LYS A 146 13.07 14.24 -27.36
C LYS A 146 13.01 12.72 -27.53
N SER A 147 14.19 12.09 -27.55
CA SER A 147 14.35 10.64 -27.65
C SER A 147 13.60 9.95 -26.50
N SER A 148 12.77 8.96 -26.81
CA SER A 148 12.00 8.18 -25.84
C SER A 148 12.87 7.59 -24.71
N ASN A 149 14.16 7.36 -24.98
CA ASN A 149 15.13 6.87 -24.01
C ASN A 149 15.46 7.89 -22.90
N GLU A 150 15.54 9.19 -23.21
CA GLU A 150 15.83 10.22 -22.19
C GLU A 150 14.65 10.45 -21.26
N ILE A 151 13.42 10.37 -21.80
CA ILE A 151 12.18 10.49 -21.02
C ILE A 151 12.07 9.30 -20.06
N MET A 152 12.33 8.08 -20.53
CA MET A 152 12.38 6.89 -19.68
C MET A 152 13.45 7.00 -18.60
N GLN A 153 14.67 7.43 -18.93
CA GLN A 153 15.74 7.58 -17.95
C GLN A 153 15.38 8.59 -16.85
N ARG A 154 14.80 9.75 -17.21
CA ARG A 154 14.32 10.73 -16.24
C ARG A 154 13.18 10.21 -15.37
N ALA A 155 12.25 9.46 -15.94
CA ALA A 155 11.16 8.84 -15.19
C ALA A 155 11.67 7.82 -14.17
N VAL A 156 12.64 6.97 -14.54
CA VAL A 156 13.27 5.97 -13.66
C VAL A 156 14.06 6.64 -12.54
N VAL A 157 14.84 7.68 -12.84
CA VAL A 157 15.57 8.46 -11.81
C VAL A 157 14.60 9.13 -10.84
N GLY A 158 13.54 9.75 -11.36
CA GLY A 158 12.50 10.37 -10.55
C GLY A 158 11.74 9.38 -9.66
N PHE A 159 11.50 8.17 -10.15
CA PHE A 159 10.92 7.08 -9.36
C PHE A 159 11.85 6.69 -8.20
N ARG A 160 13.13 6.39 -8.48
CA ARG A 160 14.10 5.99 -7.45
C ARG A 160 14.24 7.04 -6.35
N SER A 161 14.36 8.31 -6.74
CA SER A 161 14.43 9.42 -5.79
C SER A 161 13.18 9.50 -4.92
N ALA A 162 11.99 9.47 -5.53
CA ALA A 162 10.73 9.56 -4.80
C ALA A 162 10.51 8.40 -3.81
N VAL A 163 10.92 7.19 -4.19
CA VAL A 163 10.80 6.01 -3.33
C VAL A 163 11.83 6.03 -2.21
N ALA A 164 13.09 6.41 -2.49
CA ALA A 164 14.10 6.60 -1.46
C ALA A 164 13.66 7.65 -0.42
N ASP A 165 13.06 8.74 -0.90
CA ASP A 165 12.42 9.74 -0.05
C ASP A 165 11.28 9.18 0.79
N GLY A 166 10.40 8.36 0.19
CA GLY A 166 9.35 7.64 0.90
C GLY A 166 9.91 6.82 2.07
N LEU A 167 10.89 5.97 1.78
CA LEU A 167 11.60 5.16 2.79
C LEU A 167 12.22 6.02 3.90
N ARG A 168 12.81 7.18 3.57
CA ARG A 168 13.34 8.14 4.57
C ARG A 168 12.24 8.75 5.44
N ARG A 169 11.08 9.09 4.85
CA ARG A 169 9.94 9.68 5.58
C ARG A 169 9.33 8.70 6.58
N HIS A 170 9.44 7.39 6.37
CA HIS A 170 8.95 6.39 7.33
C HIS A 170 9.69 6.35 8.66
N ARG A 171 10.88 6.98 8.76
CA ARG A 171 11.52 7.22 10.06
C ARG A 171 10.89 8.37 10.86
N ARG A 172 9.92 9.10 10.29
CA ARG A 172 9.22 10.20 10.97
C ARG A 172 8.04 9.69 11.78
N LYS A 173 7.64 10.49 12.77
CA LYS A 173 6.49 10.22 13.64
C LYS A 173 5.18 10.00 12.86
N ASN A 174 4.96 10.74 11.76
CA ASN A 174 3.88 10.49 10.80
C ASN A 174 4.47 10.35 9.38
N PRO A 175 4.54 9.12 8.85
CA PRO A 175 5.24 8.83 7.59
C PRO A 175 4.65 9.42 6.31
N GLY A 176 3.33 9.63 6.27
CA GLY A 176 2.68 10.17 5.08
C GLY A 176 3.31 11.51 4.69
N GLY A 177 3.40 11.80 3.38
CA GLY A 177 4.20 12.94 2.93
C GLY A 177 3.83 14.28 3.60
N ALA A 178 2.56 14.44 4.02
CA ALA A 178 2.02 15.63 4.68
C ALA A 178 2.20 15.60 6.22
N ASN A 179 2.95 14.64 6.76
CA ASN A 179 3.03 14.32 8.18
C ASN A 179 1.64 13.96 8.77
N GLU A 180 0.82 13.27 7.98
CA GLU A 180 -0.51 12.77 8.32
C GLU A 180 -0.56 11.25 8.08
N PRO A 181 -1.30 10.50 8.91
CA PRO A 181 -1.50 9.08 8.66
C PRO A 181 -2.40 8.90 7.44
N VAL A 182 -1.86 8.28 6.39
CA VAL A 182 -2.62 7.90 5.19
C VAL A 182 -2.54 6.39 5.04
N GLY A 183 -3.68 5.72 4.94
CA GLY A 183 -3.76 4.28 4.72
C GLY A 183 -4.20 3.99 3.29
N LEU A 184 -3.57 3.03 2.62
CA LEU A 184 -4.02 2.53 1.33
C LEU A 184 -4.76 1.20 1.52
N VAL A 185 -5.93 1.08 0.91
CA VAL A 185 -6.71 -0.17 0.86
C VAL A 185 -6.84 -0.60 -0.59
N ILE A 186 -6.47 -1.84 -0.90
CA ILE A 186 -6.58 -2.44 -2.23
C ILE A 186 -7.16 -3.85 -2.15
N ASP A 187 -8.06 -4.21 -3.07
CA ASP A 187 -8.61 -5.56 -3.14
C ASP A 187 -7.84 -6.43 -4.14
N GLY A 188 -7.91 -7.75 -3.97
CA GLY A 188 -7.22 -8.70 -4.86
C GLY A 188 -7.60 -8.56 -6.34
N ARG A 189 -8.81 -8.10 -6.66
CA ARG A 189 -9.24 -7.84 -8.04
C ARG A 189 -8.52 -6.64 -8.65
N THR A 190 -8.40 -5.53 -7.92
CA THR A 190 -7.66 -4.35 -8.39
C THR A 190 -6.15 -4.62 -8.42
N LEU A 191 -5.65 -5.36 -7.44
CA LEU A 191 -4.22 -5.67 -7.33
C LEU A 191 -3.68 -6.34 -8.59
N ARG A 192 -4.44 -7.23 -9.23
CA ARG A 192 -3.99 -7.92 -10.46
C ARG A 192 -3.59 -6.96 -11.58
N TYR A 193 -4.26 -5.81 -11.66
CA TYR A 193 -3.95 -4.77 -12.63
C TYR A 193 -2.82 -3.86 -12.12
N ALA A 194 -2.84 -3.53 -10.83
CA ALA A 194 -1.85 -2.66 -10.20
C ALA A 194 -0.42 -3.24 -10.26
N ILE A 195 -0.27 -4.56 -10.18
CA ILE A 195 1.03 -5.26 -10.26
C ILE A 195 1.49 -5.52 -11.71
N SER A 196 0.70 -5.14 -12.70
CA SER A 196 1.06 -5.32 -14.12
C SER A 196 2.36 -4.56 -14.45
N PRO A 197 3.13 -5.00 -15.47
CA PRO A 197 4.37 -4.32 -15.87
C PRO A 197 4.21 -2.83 -16.16
N VAL A 198 3.01 -2.42 -16.61
CA VAL A 198 2.68 -1.04 -16.95
C VAL A 198 2.49 -0.18 -15.70
N LEU A 199 1.78 -0.69 -14.69
CA LEU A 199 1.37 0.11 -13.52
C LEU A 199 2.22 -0.12 -12.27
N ARG A 200 3.02 -1.20 -12.22
CA ARG A 200 3.75 -1.62 -11.02
C ARG A 200 4.60 -0.51 -10.38
N GLU A 201 5.24 0.33 -11.19
CA GLU A 201 6.12 1.40 -10.68
C GLU A 201 5.31 2.52 -10.05
N GLN A 202 4.24 2.96 -10.71
CA GLN A 202 3.33 3.98 -10.17
C GLN A 202 2.63 3.47 -8.90
N PHE A 203 2.19 2.22 -8.91
CA PHE A 203 1.58 1.58 -7.75
C PHE A 203 2.56 1.47 -6.58
N LEU A 204 3.80 1.04 -6.81
CA LEU A 204 4.80 0.95 -5.76
C LEU A 204 5.15 2.34 -5.20
N ARG A 205 5.27 3.35 -6.06
CA ARG A 205 5.48 4.75 -5.64
C ARG A 205 4.33 5.27 -4.78
N LEU A 206 3.09 4.92 -5.12
CA LEU A 206 1.92 5.23 -4.30
C LEU A 206 2.02 4.57 -2.92
N CYS A 207 2.36 3.28 -2.88
CA CYS A 207 2.51 2.52 -1.63
C CYS A 207 3.62 3.09 -0.72
N MET A 208 4.68 3.66 -1.30
CA MET A 208 5.80 4.24 -0.55
C MET A 208 5.53 5.66 -0.03
N ASN A 209 4.43 6.28 -0.46
CA ASN A 209 4.01 7.60 0.00
C ASN A 209 2.90 7.56 1.06
N VAL A 210 2.28 6.39 1.27
CA VAL A 210 1.29 6.16 2.32
C VAL A 210 1.95 5.59 3.57
N THR A 211 1.29 5.75 4.72
CA THR A 211 1.80 5.28 6.02
C THR A 211 1.70 3.76 6.15
N THR A 212 0.57 3.18 5.75
CA THR A 212 0.31 1.74 5.84
C THR A 212 -0.52 1.26 4.66
N VAL A 213 -0.35 -0.02 4.30
CA VAL A 213 -1.05 -0.67 3.20
C VAL A 213 -1.84 -1.85 3.73
N LEU A 214 -3.10 -1.98 3.29
CA LEU A 214 -4.00 -3.08 3.54
C LEU A 214 -4.42 -3.69 2.21
N CYS A 215 -4.13 -4.96 2.00
CA CYS A 215 -4.64 -5.75 0.89
C CYS A 215 -5.72 -6.71 1.40
N CYS A 216 -6.93 -6.65 0.85
CA CYS A 216 -8.05 -7.51 1.20
C CYS A 216 -8.46 -8.42 0.04
N ARG A 217 -9.25 -9.47 0.32
CA ARG A 217 -9.71 -10.45 -0.68
C ARG A 217 -8.56 -11.11 -1.48
N MET A 218 -7.44 -11.35 -0.82
CA MET A 218 -6.22 -11.87 -1.45
C MET A 218 -6.22 -13.39 -1.55
N THR A 219 -5.82 -13.92 -2.71
CA THR A 219 -5.44 -15.34 -2.85
C THR A 219 -4.02 -15.59 -2.32
N PRO A 220 -3.65 -16.83 -1.94
CA PRO A 220 -2.29 -17.15 -1.49
C PRO A 220 -1.18 -16.70 -2.45
N LEU A 221 -1.37 -16.91 -3.76
CA LEU A 221 -0.42 -16.49 -4.79
C LEU A 221 -0.33 -14.96 -4.91
N GLN A 222 -1.43 -14.25 -4.71
CA GLN A 222 -1.42 -12.78 -4.71
C GLN A 222 -0.65 -12.23 -3.51
N LYS A 223 -0.74 -12.86 -2.32
CA LYS A 223 0.07 -12.46 -1.16
C LYS A 223 1.56 -12.56 -1.46
N ALA A 224 2.00 -13.68 -2.06
CA ALA A 224 3.38 -13.86 -2.51
C ALA A 224 3.78 -12.83 -3.58
N ALA A 225 2.89 -12.53 -4.53
CA ALA A 225 3.16 -11.54 -5.57
C ALA A 225 3.40 -10.12 -5.00
N VAL A 226 2.72 -9.75 -3.90
CA VAL A 226 2.99 -8.47 -3.21
C VAL A 226 4.39 -8.45 -2.59
N VAL A 227 4.80 -9.53 -1.92
CA VAL A 227 6.16 -9.62 -1.36
C VAL A 227 7.21 -9.52 -2.46
N ARG A 228 6.99 -10.22 -3.58
CA ARG A 228 7.86 -10.15 -4.76
C ARG A 228 7.94 -8.75 -5.36
N LEU A 229 6.80 -8.05 -5.44
CA LEU A 229 6.74 -6.67 -5.93
C LEU A 229 7.64 -5.76 -5.08
N VAL A 230 7.60 -5.89 -3.75
CA VAL A 230 8.42 -5.07 -2.85
C VAL A 230 9.90 -5.45 -2.96
N ASN A 231 10.22 -6.75 -2.93
CA ASN A 231 11.60 -7.25 -3.01
C ASN A 231 12.31 -6.81 -4.30
N ARG A 232 11.62 -6.95 -5.45
CA ARG A 232 12.22 -6.65 -6.76
C ARG A 232 12.03 -5.21 -7.19
N GLY A 233 10.90 -4.59 -6.84
CA GLY A 233 10.56 -3.24 -7.27
C GLY A 233 11.35 -2.15 -6.54
N LEU A 234 11.95 -2.47 -5.40
CA LEU A 234 12.80 -1.57 -4.62
C LEU A 234 14.30 -1.83 -4.78
N ASP A 235 14.69 -2.76 -5.65
CA ASP A 235 16.09 -3.06 -5.88
C ASP A 235 16.84 -1.87 -6.53
N GLY A 236 17.98 -1.52 -5.96
CA GLY A 236 18.80 -0.38 -6.36
C GLY A 236 18.20 0.99 -6.03
N VAL A 237 17.10 1.06 -5.26
CA VAL A 237 16.54 2.34 -4.81
C VAL A 237 17.38 2.90 -3.66
N GLY A 238 17.88 4.14 -3.81
CA GLY A 238 18.69 4.81 -2.78
C GLY A 238 20.14 4.33 -2.67
N GLY A 239 20.64 3.61 -3.68
CA GLY A 239 22.03 3.11 -3.73
C GLY A 239 22.28 1.85 -2.88
N GLY A 240 21.24 1.28 -2.27
CA GLY A 240 21.28 0.02 -1.54
C GLY A 240 20.76 -1.17 -2.36
N GLY A 241 20.93 -2.38 -1.82
CA GLY A 241 20.32 -3.59 -2.35
C GLY A 241 18.80 -3.68 -2.08
N PRO A 242 18.16 -4.80 -2.42
CA PRO A 242 16.73 -4.99 -2.17
C PRO A 242 16.42 -4.89 -0.66
N PRO A 243 15.23 -4.38 -0.30
CA PRO A 243 14.83 -4.27 1.10
C PRO A 243 14.69 -5.65 1.72
N VAL A 244 15.02 -5.77 3.00
CA VAL A 244 14.74 -6.98 3.77
C VAL A 244 13.24 -7.02 4.07
N THR A 245 12.55 -8.03 3.56
CA THR A 245 11.13 -8.26 3.86
C THR A 245 10.96 -9.39 4.86
N ALA A 246 10.09 -9.16 5.85
CA ALA A 246 9.64 -10.19 6.76
C ALA A 246 8.16 -10.48 6.52
N ALA A 247 7.80 -11.75 6.34
CA ALA A 247 6.42 -12.22 6.22
C ALA A 247 6.03 -12.98 7.49
N VAL A 248 4.81 -12.74 7.97
CA VAL A 248 4.25 -13.43 9.13
C VAL A 248 2.93 -14.07 8.73
N GLY A 249 2.71 -15.32 9.11
CA GLY A 249 1.48 -16.05 8.80
C GLY A 249 1.27 -17.26 9.70
N ASP A 250 0.04 -17.73 9.82
CA ASP A 250 -0.35 -18.81 10.73
C ASP A 250 -0.96 -20.02 10.00
N GLY A 251 -1.47 -19.82 8.78
CA GLY A 251 -2.18 -20.83 8.00
C GLY A 251 -1.48 -21.27 6.71
N GLY A 252 -2.05 -22.30 6.07
CA GLY A 252 -1.60 -22.78 4.77
C GLY A 252 -1.67 -21.73 3.65
N ASN A 253 -2.56 -20.74 3.80
CA ASN A 253 -2.74 -19.65 2.84
C ASN A 253 -1.55 -18.69 2.78
N ASP A 254 -0.67 -18.71 3.79
CA ASP A 254 0.46 -17.80 3.88
C ASP A 254 1.79 -18.44 3.47
N VAL A 255 1.81 -19.76 3.25
CA VAL A 255 3.03 -20.52 2.91
C VAL A 255 3.78 -19.90 1.72
N ALA A 256 3.07 -19.57 0.65
CA ALA A 256 3.68 -18.96 -0.54
C ALA A 256 4.28 -17.58 -0.26
N MET A 257 3.67 -16.79 0.64
CA MET A 257 4.16 -15.48 1.04
C MET A 257 5.39 -15.61 1.96
N LEU A 258 5.38 -16.57 2.88
CA LEU A 258 6.47 -16.86 3.81
C LEU A 258 7.74 -17.27 3.06
N GLN A 259 7.60 -18.11 2.04
CA GLN A 259 8.73 -18.58 1.23
C GLN A 259 9.28 -17.54 0.25
N GLU A 260 8.48 -16.53 -0.13
CA GLU A 260 8.92 -15.46 -1.02
C GLU A 260 9.64 -14.32 -0.27
N ALA A 261 9.40 -14.18 1.04
CA ALA A 261 10.02 -13.15 1.86
C ALA A 261 11.49 -13.46 2.17
N SER A 262 12.25 -12.42 2.53
CA SER A 262 13.64 -12.63 3.00
C SER A 262 13.68 -13.39 4.33
N VAL A 263 12.67 -13.20 5.18
CA VAL A 263 12.47 -13.93 6.43
C VAL A 263 11.00 -14.31 6.57
N GLY A 264 10.71 -15.60 6.65
CA GLY A 264 9.38 -16.13 6.97
C GLY A 264 9.25 -16.43 8.46
N ILE A 265 8.17 -15.95 9.08
CA ILE A 265 7.84 -16.20 10.49
C ILE A 265 6.48 -16.89 10.58
N GLY A 266 6.47 -18.15 10.97
CA GLY A 266 5.27 -18.93 11.19
C GLY A 266 4.76 -18.76 12.61
N ILE A 267 3.46 -18.43 12.74
CA ILE A 267 2.76 -18.46 14.02
C ILE A 267 2.11 -19.83 14.17
N PHE A 268 2.15 -20.39 15.39
CA PHE A 268 1.37 -21.59 15.70
C PHE A 268 -0.13 -21.28 15.65
N GLY A 269 -0.77 -21.63 14.53
CA GLY A 269 -2.21 -21.52 14.34
C GLY A 269 -2.99 -22.68 14.96
N ASN A 270 -4.28 -22.46 15.22
CA ASN A 270 -5.20 -23.51 15.68
C ASN A 270 -5.61 -24.46 14.54
N GLU A 271 -5.55 -24.00 13.29
CA GLU A 271 -6.03 -24.71 12.11
C GLU A 271 -4.98 -25.66 11.50
N GLY A 272 -3.70 -25.53 11.89
CA GLY A 272 -2.63 -26.38 11.39
C GLY A 272 -1.23 -25.83 11.63
N ARG A 273 -0.23 -26.59 11.16
CA ARG A 273 1.21 -26.26 11.33
C ARG A 273 1.91 -25.99 10.00
N GLN A 274 1.16 -25.74 8.92
CA GLN A 274 1.72 -25.56 7.58
C GLN A 274 2.63 -24.32 7.52
N ALA A 275 2.20 -23.18 8.08
CA ALA A 275 2.99 -21.96 8.12
C ALA A 275 4.30 -22.15 8.91
N VAL A 276 4.21 -22.73 10.12
CA VAL A 276 5.38 -23.02 10.97
C VAL A 276 6.38 -23.94 10.26
N ARG A 277 5.91 -24.97 9.55
CA ARG A 277 6.80 -25.89 8.83
C ARG A 277 7.47 -25.28 7.61
N ALA A 278 6.91 -24.21 7.06
CA ALA A 278 7.37 -23.55 5.85
C ALA A 278 8.07 -22.21 6.13
N SER A 279 8.33 -21.87 7.39
CA SER A 279 8.94 -20.61 7.82
C SER A 279 10.34 -20.83 8.40
N ASP A 280 11.14 -19.76 8.43
CA ASP A 280 12.48 -19.77 9.01
C ASP A 280 12.42 -19.76 10.54
N TYR A 281 11.46 -19.03 11.09
CA TYR A 281 11.23 -18.91 12.54
C TYR A 281 9.80 -19.28 12.91
N ALA A 282 9.67 -19.96 14.05
CA ALA A 282 8.37 -20.33 14.61
C ALA A 282 8.13 -19.58 15.93
N VAL A 283 7.01 -18.87 16.04
CA VAL A 283 6.64 -18.13 17.25
C VAL A 283 5.23 -18.52 17.72
N PRO A 284 4.97 -18.58 19.03
CA PRO A 284 3.66 -18.98 19.54
C PRO A 284 2.56 -17.94 19.31
N LEU A 285 2.90 -16.65 19.34
CA LEU A 285 1.97 -15.54 19.29
C LEU A 285 2.63 -14.32 18.63
N PHE A 286 1.82 -13.42 18.10
CA PHE A 286 2.27 -12.12 17.60
C PHE A 286 2.15 -11.05 18.70
N LYS A 287 3.21 -10.85 19.48
CA LYS A 287 3.22 -9.91 20.63
C LYS A 287 4.57 -9.28 20.91
#